data_AF-A0A1S4KID8-F1
#
_entry.id   AF-A0A1S4KID8-F1
#
_cell.length_a   1.000
_cell.length_b   1.000
_cell.length_c   1.000
_cell.angle_alpha   90.00
_cell.angle_beta   90.00
_cell.angle_gamma   90.00
#
_symmetry.space_group_name_H-M   'P 1'
#
loop_
_entity.id
_entity.type
_entity.pdbx_description
1 polymer ?
#
loop_
_entity_poly.entity_id
_entity_poly.type
_entity_poly.pdbx_seq_one_letter_code
_entity_poly.pdbx_strand_id
1 'polypeptide(L)'
;MSLAAVFIVLLSPSALAGAFITNDQCKQSDEFLWNRSVSISVDCGCPPHFVALRSNRTTASEMCVMLTKGRVWSGGLCGSSGSGEDYYELAVDERIVLNELLRKANVTEFWISVRRDGAYGPPRKKLPGVDWGRPLNLAEDYDVELQQTPGECLLMDIRLNYSKARFDDCNRSYPQLCIYKAKEPLLQLYCEDPAELTTRYSHYQDTCFKIDSTQTVNSNASLYEVDSHRKFQLYHALHRRSKLHCDHTVIRSASVSKLQKALASVTPRINDTSVVAILNDGTMALVDTFNCVAYQRQTQNITQTPQLSLNFDRVHRRLLLTITNGRYLFRERRDRDPGAVCFTDADTDLLKKVKIQRKLWPPPGVRNSPEEPQQIYELKMQGDFPGQYWCEGHAVPNFTLMKSEKIVAQKKDADVHIYAVQIRMRTLERDDFLQKSYLKQLVLGYGDYLDQFEDVKAVVGLLKRMQVMRVEEVDEGRKRLTVLLHVAVKNSERELEDSSGEEEEDLTGGKKIYLFFSVI
;
A
#
# COMPACT_ATOMS: atom_id res chain seq x y z
N MET A 1 6.61 32.17 -17.25
CA MET A 1 6.33 30.96 -18.05
C MET A 1 7.62 30.15 -18.13
N SER A 2 7.70 29.04 -17.40
CA SER A 2 8.81 28.09 -17.52
C SER A 2 8.22 26.69 -17.36
N LEU A 3 8.22 25.93 -18.45
CA LEU A 3 7.75 24.55 -18.51
C LEU A 3 8.82 23.66 -17.88
N ALA A 4 8.53 23.10 -16.71
CA ALA A 4 9.32 22.02 -16.14
C ALA A 4 9.00 20.73 -16.92
N ALA A 5 9.94 20.29 -17.74
CA ALA A 5 9.88 19.01 -18.43
C ALA A 5 9.97 17.86 -17.41
N VAL A 6 8.90 17.07 -17.32
CA VAL A 6 8.88 15.80 -16.59
C VAL A 6 9.67 14.78 -17.41
N PHE A 7 10.90 14.50 -16.99
CA PHE A 7 11.66 13.37 -17.53
C PHE A 7 11.09 12.06 -16.98
N ILE A 8 10.30 11.35 -17.80
CA ILE A 8 10.00 9.94 -17.58
C ILE A 8 11.22 9.16 -18.05
N VAL A 9 12.02 8.67 -17.11
CA VAL A 9 13.12 7.74 -17.41
C VAL A 9 12.51 6.39 -17.76
N LEU A 10 12.27 6.16 -19.06
CA LEU A 10 12.01 4.82 -19.59
C LEU A 10 13.34 4.09 -19.66
N LEU A 11 13.58 3.18 -18.70
CA LEU A 11 14.75 2.31 -18.70
C LEU A 11 14.68 1.37 -19.91
N SER A 12 15.72 1.37 -20.74
CA SER A 12 15.88 0.47 -21.88
C SER A 12 15.99 -1.00 -21.42
N PRO A 13 15.42 -1.98 -22.16
CA PRO A 13 15.42 -3.40 -21.78
C PRO A 13 16.82 -3.99 -21.52
N SER A 14 17.85 -3.48 -22.20
CA SER A 14 19.25 -3.89 -22.06
C SER A 14 19.92 -3.45 -20.75
N ALA A 15 19.35 -2.48 -20.01
CA ALA A 15 19.86 -2.05 -18.70
C ALA A 15 19.37 -2.94 -17.53
N LEU A 16 18.30 -3.73 -17.74
CA LEU A 16 17.68 -4.56 -16.72
C LEU A 16 18.39 -5.90 -16.50
N ALA A 17 19.12 -6.40 -17.49
CA ALA A 17 19.81 -7.71 -17.44
C ALA A 17 20.94 -7.80 -16.39
N GLY A 18 21.30 -6.68 -15.76
CA GLY A 18 22.27 -6.61 -14.66
C GLY A 18 21.70 -6.13 -13.33
N ALA A 19 20.39 -5.85 -13.22
CA ALA A 19 19.78 -5.21 -12.05
C ALA A 19 19.29 -6.21 -10.98
N PHE A 20 19.18 -7.49 -11.33
CA PHE A 20 18.61 -8.54 -10.49
C PHE A 20 19.64 -9.61 -10.13
N ILE A 21 19.46 -10.22 -8.96
CA ILE A 21 20.20 -11.42 -8.53
C ILE A 21 19.43 -12.66 -8.97
N THR A 22 18.09 -12.64 -8.85
CA THR A 22 17.21 -13.63 -9.46
C THR A 22 17.11 -13.37 -10.96
N ASN A 23 17.49 -14.37 -11.76
CA ASN A 23 17.35 -14.31 -13.21
C ASN A 23 16.17 -15.16 -13.66
N ASP A 24 15.36 -14.63 -14.57
CA ASP A 24 14.27 -15.36 -15.19
C ASP A 24 14.83 -16.60 -15.89
N GLN A 25 14.53 -17.79 -15.36
CA GLN A 25 14.99 -19.06 -15.93
C GLN A 25 14.07 -19.56 -17.05
N CYS A 26 12.98 -18.86 -17.36
CA CYS A 26 12.04 -19.28 -18.37
C CYS A 26 12.46 -18.83 -19.76
N LYS A 27 13.03 -19.77 -20.51
CA LYS A 27 13.06 -19.67 -21.97
C LYS A 27 11.63 -19.87 -22.48
N GLN A 28 11.03 -18.82 -23.03
CA GLN A 28 9.79 -18.94 -23.80
C GLN A 28 10.11 -19.71 -25.09
N SER A 29 9.58 -20.94 -25.24
CA SER A 29 9.60 -21.66 -26.52
C SER A 29 8.19 -21.71 -27.09
N ASP A 30 8.04 -21.44 -28.39
CA ASP A 30 6.75 -21.48 -29.10
C ASP A 30 6.11 -22.89 -29.09
N GLU A 31 6.93 -23.95 -28.98
CA GLU A 31 6.50 -25.36 -28.93
C GLU A 31 5.65 -25.70 -27.69
N PHE A 32 5.75 -24.90 -26.63
CA PHE A 32 5.08 -25.12 -25.36
C PHE A 32 3.54 -25.06 -25.45
N LEU A 33 2.97 -24.22 -26.32
CA LEU A 33 1.55 -23.82 -26.24
C LEU A 33 0.55 -24.90 -26.72
N TRP A 34 1.01 -25.98 -27.37
CA TRP A 34 0.12 -26.93 -28.07
C TRP A 34 0.15 -28.37 -27.54
N ASN A 35 1.09 -28.73 -26.67
CA ASN A 35 1.29 -30.13 -26.26
C ASN A 35 1.14 -30.31 -24.74
N ARG A 36 0.21 -31.19 -24.36
CA ARG A 36 -0.08 -31.59 -22.96
C ARG A 36 1.13 -32.14 -22.21
N SER A 37 2.15 -32.60 -22.94
CA SER A 37 3.35 -33.24 -22.38
C SER A 37 4.52 -32.30 -22.10
N VAL A 38 4.41 -30.99 -22.40
CA VAL A 38 5.46 -30.03 -22.03
C VAL A 38 5.26 -29.59 -20.59
N SER A 39 6.04 -30.14 -19.67
CA SER A 39 6.05 -29.69 -18.28
C SER A 39 6.53 -28.24 -18.21
N ILE A 40 5.64 -27.32 -17.87
CA ILE A 40 6.00 -25.94 -17.50
C ILE A 40 6.98 -26.03 -16.34
N SER A 41 8.19 -25.50 -16.49
CA SER A 41 9.08 -25.35 -15.33
C SER A 41 8.34 -24.56 -14.26
N VAL A 42 8.44 -24.98 -13.01
CA VAL A 42 7.76 -24.36 -11.86
C VAL A 42 8.06 -22.86 -11.78
N ASP A 43 9.27 -22.45 -12.15
CA ASP A 43 9.70 -21.06 -12.21
C ASP A 43 8.87 -20.22 -13.18
N CYS A 44 8.29 -20.83 -14.21
CA CYS A 44 7.46 -20.13 -15.19
C CYS A 44 6.10 -19.75 -14.61
N GLY A 45 5.72 -20.28 -13.45
CA GLY A 45 4.62 -19.83 -12.59
C GLY A 45 4.76 -18.40 -12.08
N CYS A 46 6.00 -17.92 -12.00
CA CYS A 46 6.33 -16.67 -11.34
C CYS A 46 6.33 -15.45 -12.28
N PRO A 47 6.22 -14.22 -11.73
CA PRO A 47 6.37 -13.01 -12.52
C PRO A 47 7.81 -12.90 -13.09
N PRO A 48 8.05 -12.09 -14.13
CA PRO A 48 9.40 -11.89 -14.67
C PRO A 48 10.39 -11.49 -13.57
N HIS A 49 11.61 -12.05 -13.62
CA HIS A 49 12.68 -11.87 -12.62
C HIS A 49 12.43 -12.51 -11.25
N PHE A 50 11.33 -13.24 -11.05
CA PHE A 50 11.11 -14.04 -9.85
C PHE A 50 11.55 -15.49 -10.07
N VAL A 51 11.90 -16.18 -8.98
CA VAL A 51 12.19 -17.61 -8.93
C VAL A 51 11.17 -18.28 -8.02
N ALA A 52 10.72 -19.49 -8.36
CA ALA A 52 9.79 -20.24 -7.53
C ALA A 52 10.51 -20.92 -6.37
N LEU A 53 9.95 -20.79 -5.18
CA LEU A 53 10.34 -21.50 -3.97
C LEU A 53 9.19 -22.41 -3.54
N ARG A 54 9.53 -23.67 -3.24
CA ARG A 54 8.60 -24.68 -2.73
C ARG A 54 8.97 -25.04 -1.29
N SER A 55 8.00 -24.96 -0.39
CA SER A 55 8.12 -25.56 0.94
C SER A 55 7.81 -27.05 0.85
N ASN A 56 8.72 -27.91 1.31
CA ASN A 56 8.56 -29.37 1.27
C ASN A 56 7.36 -29.89 2.09
N ARG A 57 6.74 -29.05 2.92
CA ARG A 57 5.68 -29.47 3.87
C ARG A 57 4.27 -29.02 3.48
N THR A 58 4.11 -28.12 2.52
CA THR A 58 2.80 -27.64 2.08
C THR A 58 2.62 -27.86 0.59
N THR A 59 1.60 -28.63 0.21
CA THR A 59 1.21 -28.89 -1.18
C THR A 59 0.56 -27.69 -1.87
N ALA A 60 0.47 -26.52 -1.22
CA ALA A 60 -0.55 -25.52 -1.55
C ALA A 60 -0.09 -24.08 -1.83
N SER A 61 1.20 -23.73 -1.72
CA SER A 61 1.61 -22.36 -2.10
C SER A 61 3.04 -22.29 -2.61
N GLU A 62 3.15 -22.30 -3.93
CA GLU A 62 4.36 -21.83 -4.62
C GLU A 62 4.53 -20.33 -4.30
N MET A 63 5.64 -20.00 -3.66
CA MET A 63 6.04 -18.62 -3.39
C MET A 63 7.05 -18.20 -4.44
N CYS A 64 6.81 -17.08 -5.08
CA CYS A 64 7.74 -16.49 -6.03
C CYS A 64 8.55 -15.42 -5.32
N VAL A 65 9.87 -15.41 -5.53
CA VAL A 65 10.77 -14.44 -4.91
C VAL A 65 11.60 -13.73 -5.97
N MET A 66 11.64 -12.41 -5.90
CA MET A 66 12.56 -11.57 -6.66
C MET A 66 13.53 -10.90 -5.69
N LEU A 67 14.81 -10.93 -6.06
CA LEU A 67 15.88 -10.28 -5.32
C LEU A 67 16.68 -9.38 -6.25
N THR A 68 16.76 -8.10 -5.91
CA THR A 68 17.55 -7.14 -6.71
C THR A 68 19.01 -7.12 -6.29
N LYS A 69 19.88 -6.56 -7.14
CA LYS A 69 21.18 -6.06 -6.66
C LYS A 69 21.00 -4.87 -5.71
N GLY A 70 22.09 -4.47 -5.06
CA GLY A 70 22.13 -3.31 -4.17
C GLY A 70 21.54 -2.07 -4.83
N ARG A 71 20.54 -1.46 -4.18
CA ARG A 71 19.90 -0.23 -4.62
C ARG A 71 19.33 0.56 -3.44
N VAL A 72 19.04 1.83 -3.68
CA VAL A 72 18.27 2.66 -2.75
C VAL A 72 16.88 2.09 -2.55
N TRP A 73 16.32 2.26 -1.34
CA TRP A 73 14.99 1.77 -1.02
C TRP A 73 13.93 2.37 -1.95
N SER A 74 13.05 1.53 -2.50
CA SER A 74 11.93 1.98 -3.33
C SER A 74 10.65 1.25 -2.96
N GLY A 75 9.68 1.99 -2.43
CA GLY A 75 8.37 1.44 -2.07
C GLY A 75 7.55 0.96 -3.27
N GLY A 76 7.79 1.50 -4.47
CA GLY A 76 7.03 1.15 -5.68
C GLY A 76 7.46 -0.14 -6.35
N LEU A 77 8.70 -0.60 -6.12
CA LEU A 77 9.27 -1.73 -6.87
C LEU A 77 8.46 -3.02 -6.64
N CYS A 78 8.39 -3.49 -5.40
CA CYS A 78 7.69 -4.74 -5.09
C CYS A 78 6.19 -4.65 -5.41
N GLY A 79 5.57 -3.50 -5.16
CA GLY A 79 4.18 -3.25 -5.54
C GLY A 79 3.95 -3.39 -7.04
N SER A 80 4.79 -2.77 -7.87
CA SER A 80 4.70 -2.84 -9.35
C SER A 80 4.92 -4.25 -9.92
N SER A 81 5.68 -5.10 -9.22
CA SER A 81 5.83 -6.53 -9.57
C SER A 81 4.66 -7.40 -9.11
N GLY A 82 3.67 -6.83 -8.41
CA GLY A 82 2.50 -7.53 -7.92
C GLY A 82 2.66 -8.17 -6.54
N SER A 83 3.76 -7.90 -5.82
CA SER A 83 3.98 -8.37 -4.46
C SER A 83 2.91 -7.84 -3.51
N GLY A 84 2.44 -8.70 -2.60
CA GLY A 84 1.46 -8.36 -1.58
C GLY A 84 1.88 -8.73 -0.16
N GLU A 85 2.97 -9.46 -0.01
CA GLU A 85 3.50 -9.94 1.27
C GLU A 85 4.97 -9.49 1.42
N ASP A 86 5.37 -9.20 2.65
CA ASP A 86 6.75 -8.94 3.07
C ASP A 86 7.31 -10.11 3.89
N TYR A 87 8.64 -10.12 4.10
CA TYR A 87 9.36 -11.19 4.81
C TYR A 87 8.79 -11.56 6.18
N TYR A 88 8.35 -10.57 6.97
CA TYR A 88 7.85 -10.78 8.33
C TYR A 88 6.46 -11.44 8.36
N GLU A 89 5.75 -11.48 7.23
CA GLU A 89 4.42 -12.11 7.10
C GLU A 89 4.52 -13.58 6.70
N LEU A 90 5.73 -14.06 6.38
CA LEU A 90 5.97 -15.44 5.98
C LEU A 90 5.92 -16.40 7.17
N ALA A 91 5.34 -17.57 6.93
CA ALA A 91 5.38 -18.67 7.89
C ALA A 91 6.84 -19.10 8.14
N VAL A 92 7.10 -19.74 9.28
CA VAL A 92 8.46 -20.14 9.69
C VAL A 92 9.11 -21.05 8.64
N ASP A 93 8.37 -22.00 8.07
CA ASP A 93 8.86 -22.91 7.03
C ASP A 93 9.16 -22.19 5.71
N GLU A 94 8.32 -21.23 5.31
CA GLU A 94 8.56 -20.39 4.14
C GLU A 94 9.83 -19.53 4.33
N ARG A 95 10.03 -18.96 5.54
CA ARG A 95 11.24 -18.22 5.90
C ARG A 95 12.50 -19.08 5.84
N ILE A 96 12.42 -20.35 6.23
CA ILE A 96 13.58 -21.28 6.16
C ILE A 96 14.04 -21.43 4.70
N VAL A 97 13.12 -21.75 3.79
CA VAL A 97 13.44 -21.95 2.36
C VAL A 97 13.96 -20.65 1.73
N LEU A 98 13.35 -19.52 2.07
CA LEU A 98 13.82 -18.21 1.61
C LEU A 98 15.23 -17.88 2.15
N ASN A 99 15.50 -18.15 3.42
CA ASN A 99 16.81 -17.89 4.01
C ASN A 99 17.91 -18.77 3.38
N GLU A 100 17.59 -19.98 2.95
CA GLU A 100 18.53 -20.80 2.16
C GLU A 100 18.86 -20.15 0.81
N LEU A 101 17.86 -19.61 0.10
CA LEU A 101 18.09 -18.86 -1.14
C LEU A 101 18.98 -17.64 -0.90
N LEU A 102 18.66 -16.84 0.13
CA LEU A 102 19.40 -15.63 0.48
C LEU A 102 20.87 -15.94 0.83
N ARG A 103 21.12 -16.99 1.61
CA ARG A 103 22.49 -17.45 1.94
C ARG A 103 23.25 -17.94 0.71
N LYS A 104 22.62 -18.69 -0.18
CA LYS A 104 23.23 -19.12 -1.46
C LYS A 104 23.60 -17.92 -2.34
N ALA A 105 22.81 -16.86 -2.28
CA ALA A 105 23.07 -15.60 -2.97
C ALA A 105 24.05 -14.67 -2.23
N ASN A 106 24.60 -15.08 -1.07
CA ASN A 106 25.44 -14.26 -0.19
C ASN A 106 24.78 -12.94 0.22
N VAL A 107 23.47 -12.96 0.46
CA VAL A 107 22.68 -11.81 0.91
C VAL A 107 22.22 -12.06 2.34
N THR A 108 22.68 -11.21 3.26
CA THR A 108 22.29 -11.28 4.68
C THR A 108 21.54 -10.05 5.15
N GLU A 109 21.66 -8.93 4.44
CA GLU A 109 20.98 -7.67 4.72
C GLU A 109 20.19 -7.24 3.47
N PHE A 110 18.91 -6.91 3.64
CA PHE A 110 18.05 -6.54 2.53
C PHE A 110 16.88 -5.66 2.95
N TRP A 111 16.42 -4.84 2.01
CA TRP A 111 15.25 -3.99 2.15
C TRP A 111 13.96 -4.81 2.08
N ILE A 112 13.03 -4.47 2.97
CA ILE A 112 11.62 -4.87 2.90
C ILE A 112 10.73 -3.63 2.78
N SER A 113 9.44 -3.83 2.49
CA SER A 113 8.55 -2.74 2.11
C SER A 113 7.90 -2.04 3.31
N VAL A 114 8.69 -1.81 4.36
CA VAL A 114 8.27 -1.10 5.58
C VAL A 114 9.06 0.19 5.71
N ARG A 115 8.34 1.28 5.98
CA ARG A 115 8.93 2.61 6.17
C ARG A 115 8.17 3.43 7.19
N ARG A 116 8.89 4.27 7.93
CA ARG A 116 8.37 5.32 8.82
C ARG A 116 8.21 6.63 8.05
N ASP A 117 7.28 7.48 8.49
CA ASP A 117 7.13 8.83 7.92
C ASP A 117 8.12 9.85 8.53
N GLY A 118 8.95 9.42 9.49
CA GLY A 118 10.09 10.13 10.06
C GLY A 118 10.93 9.18 10.93
N ALA A 119 12.14 9.58 11.33
CA ALA A 119 13.13 8.74 12.03
C ALA A 119 12.57 7.88 13.18
N TYR A 120 11.66 8.43 13.97
CA TYR A 120 11.06 7.76 15.14
C TYR A 120 9.54 7.58 15.01
N GLY A 121 9.00 7.69 13.80
CA GLY A 121 7.59 7.42 13.54
C GLY A 121 7.24 5.93 13.64
N PRO A 122 5.96 5.59 13.83
CA PRO A 122 5.54 4.19 13.82
C PRO A 122 5.79 3.56 12.44
N PRO A 123 6.31 2.33 12.38
CA PRO A 123 6.60 1.67 11.12
C PRO A 123 5.32 1.23 10.42
N ARG A 124 5.28 1.35 9.09
CA ARG A 124 4.10 0.97 8.29
C ARG A 124 4.48 0.11 7.10
N LYS A 125 3.63 -0.87 6.80
CA LYS A 125 3.63 -1.58 5.53
C LYS A 125 3.32 -0.60 4.39
N LYS A 126 4.17 -0.57 3.37
CA LYS A 126 4.00 0.25 2.16
C LYS A 126 3.51 -0.56 0.96
N LEU A 127 3.54 -1.90 1.01
CA LEU A 127 2.92 -2.74 -0.03
C LEU A 127 1.38 -2.56 -0.07
N PRO A 128 0.78 -2.47 -1.27
CA PRO A 128 -0.67 -2.53 -1.43
C PRO A 128 -1.24 -3.88 -0.97
N GLY A 129 -2.31 -3.84 -0.17
CA GLY A 129 -2.99 -5.03 0.35
C GLY A 129 -3.88 -4.74 1.55
N VAL A 130 -4.44 -5.78 2.17
CA VAL A 130 -5.40 -5.68 3.30
C VAL A 130 -4.82 -4.90 4.49
N ASP A 131 -3.55 -5.14 4.81
CA ASP A 131 -2.86 -4.52 5.95
C ASP A 131 -2.01 -3.30 5.57
N TRP A 132 -2.23 -2.75 4.37
CA TRP A 132 -1.51 -1.57 3.93
C TRP A 132 -1.73 -0.37 4.88
N GLY A 133 -0.62 0.31 5.17
CA GLY A 133 -0.59 1.51 6.01
C GLY A 133 -0.86 1.26 7.49
N ARG A 134 -1.11 0.01 7.89
CA ARG A 134 -1.32 -0.36 9.29
C ARG A 134 0.00 -0.13 10.06
N PRO A 135 -0.04 0.56 11.22
CA PRO A 135 1.10 0.59 12.12
C PRO A 135 1.47 -0.85 12.49
N LEU A 136 2.75 -1.20 12.38
CA LEU A 136 3.24 -2.53 12.69
C LEU A 136 3.87 -2.54 14.08
N ASN A 137 3.55 -3.54 14.89
CA ASN A 137 4.36 -3.86 16.05
C ASN A 137 5.21 -5.10 15.73
N LEU A 138 6.41 -4.90 15.18
CA LEU A 138 7.24 -5.99 14.69
C LEU A 138 7.70 -6.97 15.76
N ALA A 139 7.76 -6.57 17.03
CA ALA A 139 8.20 -7.43 18.12
C ALA A 139 7.04 -8.20 18.78
N GLU A 140 5.86 -7.58 18.87
CA GLU A 140 4.68 -8.22 19.47
C GLU A 140 3.89 -9.07 18.47
N ASP A 141 3.70 -8.54 17.25
CA ASP A 141 2.87 -9.19 16.23
C ASP A 141 3.66 -10.22 15.41
N TYR A 142 4.99 -10.13 15.43
CA TYR A 142 5.88 -10.92 14.58
C TYR A 142 7.14 -11.36 15.36
N ASP A 143 7.69 -12.53 15.05
CA ASP A 143 8.94 -13.01 15.66
C ASP A 143 10.15 -12.30 15.02
N VAL A 144 10.22 -10.96 15.13
CA VAL A 144 11.28 -10.12 14.57
C VAL A 144 11.79 -9.15 15.64
N GLU A 145 13.04 -9.31 16.05
CA GLU A 145 13.69 -8.38 16.99
C GLU A 145 13.96 -7.05 16.27
N LEU A 146 13.41 -5.96 16.79
CA LEU A 146 13.60 -4.64 16.21
C LEU A 146 14.62 -3.82 17.01
N GLN A 147 15.74 -3.49 16.38
CA GLN A 147 16.68 -2.49 16.90
C GLN A 147 16.23 -1.10 16.47
N GLN A 148 16.03 -0.21 17.45
CA GLN A 148 15.66 1.17 17.20
C GLN A 148 16.89 1.97 16.72
N THR A 149 16.75 2.65 15.60
CA THR A 149 17.80 3.46 14.97
C THR A 149 17.12 4.63 14.23
N PRO A 150 17.82 5.76 14.00
CA PRO A 150 17.23 7.00 13.44
C PRO A 150 16.86 6.94 11.95
N GLY A 151 16.86 5.76 11.34
CA GLY A 151 16.49 5.59 9.93
C GLY A 151 14.98 5.59 9.68
N GLU A 152 14.60 5.60 8.41
CA GLU A 152 13.18 5.55 8.00
C GLU A 152 12.80 4.23 7.34
N CYS A 153 13.75 3.59 6.64
CA CYS A 153 13.50 2.38 5.87
C CYS A 153 13.94 1.14 6.65
N LEU A 154 13.11 0.11 6.65
CA LEU A 154 13.38 -1.11 7.42
C LEU A 154 14.30 -2.06 6.65
N LEU A 155 15.44 -2.35 7.27
CA LEU A 155 16.43 -3.31 6.82
C LEU A 155 16.30 -4.59 7.66
N MET A 156 16.19 -5.73 7.00
CA MET A 156 16.28 -7.05 7.64
C MET A 156 17.74 -7.50 7.70
N ASP A 157 18.11 -8.17 8.79
CA ASP A 157 19.40 -8.84 8.99
C ASP A 157 19.16 -10.29 9.42
N ILE A 158 19.64 -11.23 8.60
CA ILE A 158 19.49 -12.67 8.80
C ILE A 158 20.82 -13.38 9.12
N ARG A 159 21.87 -12.65 9.51
CA ARG A 159 23.18 -13.24 9.90
C ARG A 159 23.08 -14.14 11.11
N LEU A 160 22.13 -13.86 12.00
CA LEU A 160 21.91 -14.60 13.24
C LEU A 160 20.85 -15.68 13.00
N ASN A 161 20.79 -16.69 13.88
CA ASN A 161 19.77 -17.75 13.82
C ASN A 161 18.34 -17.24 14.06
N TYR A 162 18.16 -15.94 14.35
CA TYR A 162 16.89 -15.25 14.51
C TYR A 162 16.80 -14.04 13.57
N SER A 163 15.57 -13.64 13.21
CA SER A 163 15.35 -12.50 12.31
C SER A 163 15.45 -11.20 13.09
N LYS A 164 16.46 -10.38 12.78
CA LYS A 164 16.62 -9.04 13.34
C LYS A 164 16.28 -8.00 12.28
N ALA A 165 15.74 -6.86 12.70
CA ALA A 165 15.48 -5.73 11.83
C ALA A 165 16.01 -4.44 12.47
N ARG A 166 16.40 -3.47 11.64
CA ARG A 166 16.78 -2.12 12.06
C ARG A 166 16.33 -1.10 11.03
N PHE A 167 16.14 0.14 11.45
CA PHE A 167 15.88 1.23 10.52
C PHE A 167 17.19 1.81 10.00
N ASP A 168 17.28 2.11 8.72
CA ASP A 168 18.47 2.72 8.13
C ASP A 168 18.08 3.82 7.15
N ASP A 169 19.06 4.58 6.68
CA ASP A 169 18.89 5.61 5.66
C ASP A 169 18.44 4.97 4.35
N CYS A 170 17.28 5.39 3.85
CA CYS A 170 16.68 4.91 2.61
C CYS A 170 17.58 5.11 1.37
N ASN A 171 18.56 6.02 1.44
CA ASN A 171 19.52 6.30 0.37
C ASN A 171 20.69 5.31 0.34
N ARG A 172 20.81 4.42 1.32
CA ARG A 172 21.82 3.36 1.29
C ARG A 172 21.43 2.26 0.30
N SER A 173 22.45 1.63 -0.26
CA SER A 173 22.31 0.61 -1.28
C SER A 173 22.32 -0.79 -0.68
N TYR A 174 21.15 -1.44 -0.67
CA TYR A 174 20.99 -2.85 -0.27
C TYR A 174 20.11 -3.61 -1.29
N PRO A 175 20.26 -4.94 -1.40
CA PRO A 175 19.30 -5.77 -2.14
C PRO A 175 17.87 -5.53 -1.63
N GLN A 176 16.89 -5.54 -2.53
CA GLN A 176 15.48 -5.47 -2.16
C GLN A 176 14.80 -6.80 -2.44
N LEU A 177 14.08 -7.31 -1.44
CA LEU A 177 13.35 -8.56 -1.50
C LEU A 177 11.87 -8.27 -1.82
N CYS A 178 11.35 -8.92 -2.86
CA CYS A 178 9.94 -8.86 -3.22
C CYS A 178 9.35 -10.27 -3.26
N ILE A 179 8.21 -10.46 -2.59
CA ILE A 179 7.57 -11.77 -2.45
C ILE A 179 6.19 -11.73 -3.13
N TYR A 180 5.93 -12.73 -3.96
CA TYR A 180 4.64 -12.90 -4.63
C TYR A 180 4.08 -14.29 -4.32
N LYS A 181 2.83 -14.35 -3.83
CA LYS A 181 2.08 -15.59 -3.67
C LYS A 181 0.91 -15.63 -4.62
N ALA A 182 0.77 -16.73 -5.36
CA ALA A 182 -0.13 -16.88 -6.49
C ALA A 182 -1.64 -16.93 -6.17
N LYS A 183 -2.07 -16.51 -4.96
CA LYS A 183 -3.45 -16.73 -4.48
C LYS A 183 -4.49 -16.04 -5.37
N GLU A 184 -4.31 -14.76 -5.74
CA GLU A 184 -5.25 -14.04 -6.62
C GLU A 184 -4.52 -13.00 -7.52
N PRO A 185 -4.08 -13.37 -8.74
CA PRO A 185 -3.42 -12.42 -9.66
C PRO A 185 -4.38 -11.44 -10.33
N LEU A 186 -5.68 -11.73 -10.31
CA LEU A 186 -6.71 -10.95 -10.98
C LEU A 186 -7.39 -9.99 -10.01
N LEU A 187 -7.62 -8.79 -10.48
CA LEU A 187 -8.23 -7.72 -9.73
C LEU A 187 -9.39 -7.16 -10.54
N GLN A 188 -10.48 -6.85 -9.87
CA GLN A 188 -11.57 -6.11 -10.51
C GLN A 188 -11.36 -4.61 -10.24
N LEU A 189 -10.55 -3.96 -11.08
CA LEU A 189 -10.26 -2.52 -11.00
C LEU A 189 -10.99 -1.76 -12.12
N TYR A 190 -10.57 -0.51 -12.37
CA TYR A 190 -11.05 0.54 -13.31
C TYR A 190 -11.73 0.14 -14.64
N CYS A 191 -11.76 -1.13 -15.03
CA CYS A 191 -12.53 -1.69 -16.13
C CYS A 191 -14.01 -1.30 -16.02
N GLU A 192 -14.60 -0.95 -17.17
CA GLU A 192 -15.95 -0.40 -17.25
C GLU A 192 -17.01 -1.48 -17.08
N ASP A 193 -16.75 -2.68 -17.62
CA ASP A 193 -17.64 -3.83 -17.52
C ASP A 193 -17.44 -4.55 -16.16
N PRO A 194 -18.49 -4.78 -15.36
CA PRO A 194 -18.44 -5.60 -14.15
C PRO A 194 -17.96 -7.06 -14.36
N ALA A 195 -17.92 -7.57 -15.58
CA ALA A 195 -17.35 -8.88 -15.89
C ALA A 195 -15.84 -8.80 -16.25
N GLU A 196 -15.33 -7.60 -16.53
CA GLU A 196 -13.91 -7.39 -16.84
C GLU A 196 -13.05 -7.40 -15.57
N LEU A 197 -11.87 -8.00 -15.70
CA LEU A 197 -10.84 -8.10 -14.67
C LEU A 197 -9.51 -7.59 -15.25
N THR A 198 -8.71 -6.95 -14.43
CA THR A 198 -7.31 -6.65 -14.71
C THR A 198 -6.40 -7.47 -13.79
N THR A 199 -5.13 -7.13 -13.66
CA THR A 199 -4.17 -7.89 -12.87
C THR A 199 -3.27 -7.01 -11.99
N ARG A 200 -2.63 -7.63 -11.00
CA ARG A 200 -1.58 -7.00 -10.17
C ARG A 200 -0.30 -6.66 -10.94
N TYR A 201 -0.09 -7.21 -12.13
CA TYR A 201 1.14 -6.99 -12.90
C TYR A 201 1.12 -5.66 -13.64
N SER A 202 2.02 -4.75 -13.27
CA SER A 202 2.16 -3.43 -13.91
C SER A 202 2.18 -3.49 -15.45
N HIS A 203 2.85 -4.48 -16.05
CA HIS A 203 2.92 -4.63 -17.51
C HIS A 203 1.56 -4.89 -18.19
N TYR A 204 0.59 -5.49 -17.48
CA TYR A 204 -0.75 -5.80 -17.99
C TYR A 204 -1.84 -5.04 -17.24
N GLN A 205 -1.45 -4.08 -16.40
CA GLN A 205 -2.36 -3.35 -15.52
C GLN A 205 -3.21 -2.32 -16.23
N ASP A 206 -2.92 -2.02 -17.48
CA ASP A 206 -3.69 -1.15 -18.38
C ASP A 206 -4.69 -1.94 -19.24
N THR A 207 -4.72 -3.26 -19.07
CA THR A 207 -5.53 -4.17 -19.87
C THR A 207 -6.63 -4.78 -19.02
N CYS A 208 -7.84 -4.77 -19.58
CA CYS A 208 -9.04 -5.41 -19.06
C CYS A 208 -9.29 -6.71 -19.82
N PHE A 209 -9.58 -7.78 -19.11
CA PHE A 209 -9.75 -9.13 -19.62
C PHE A 209 -11.12 -9.68 -19.20
N LYS A 210 -11.78 -10.42 -20.08
CA LYS A 210 -13.01 -11.14 -19.75
C LYS A 210 -13.17 -12.41 -20.56
N ILE A 211 -14.01 -13.32 -20.07
CA ILE A 211 -14.47 -14.49 -20.82
C ILE A 211 -16.00 -14.39 -20.86
N ASP A 212 -16.56 -14.43 -22.06
CA ASP A 212 -18.00 -14.44 -22.28
C ASP A 212 -18.42 -15.84 -22.76
N SER A 213 -19.54 -16.36 -22.24
CA SER A 213 -20.13 -17.59 -22.78
C SER A 213 -20.93 -17.24 -24.04
N THR A 214 -20.37 -17.58 -25.20
CA THR A 214 -20.96 -17.29 -26.50
C THR A 214 -20.37 -18.23 -27.56
N GLN A 215 -21.15 -18.47 -28.61
CA GLN A 215 -20.75 -19.25 -29.79
C GLN A 215 -20.38 -18.35 -30.98
N THR A 216 -20.35 -17.03 -30.77
CA THR A 216 -20.02 -16.05 -31.82
C THR A 216 -18.88 -15.17 -31.37
N VAL A 217 -17.86 -15.02 -32.23
CA VAL A 217 -16.77 -14.06 -32.02
C VAL A 217 -17.25 -12.66 -32.41
N ASN A 218 -17.16 -11.71 -31.49
CA ASN A 218 -17.39 -10.31 -31.81
C ASN A 218 -16.18 -9.76 -32.57
N SER A 219 -16.36 -9.49 -33.88
CA SER A 219 -15.30 -8.96 -34.76
C SER A 219 -14.74 -7.60 -34.34
N ASN A 220 -15.53 -6.82 -33.59
CA ASN A 220 -15.14 -5.48 -33.15
C ASN A 220 -14.39 -5.51 -31.81
N ALA A 221 -14.37 -6.65 -31.12
CA ALA A 221 -13.66 -6.83 -29.87
C ALA A 221 -12.29 -7.47 -30.10
N SER A 222 -11.29 -7.03 -29.35
CA SER A 222 -9.96 -7.64 -29.40
C SER A 222 -9.97 -8.96 -28.63
N LEU A 223 -9.68 -10.06 -29.32
CA LEU A 223 -9.52 -11.38 -28.72
C LEU A 223 -8.33 -11.40 -27.75
N TYR A 224 -8.48 -12.17 -26.67
CA TYR A 224 -7.40 -12.42 -25.73
C TYR A 224 -6.22 -13.08 -26.43
N GLU A 225 -5.05 -12.44 -26.37
CA GLU A 225 -3.87 -12.94 -27.05
C GLU A 225 -3.01 -13.78 -26.10
N VAL A 226 -2.65 -15.00 -26.49
CA VAL A 226 -1.68 -15.81 -25.74
C VAL A 226 -0.35 -15.82 -26.50
N ASP A 227 0.54 -14.93 -26.07
CA ASP A 227 1.89 -14.72 -26.61
C ASP A 227 3.00 -15.11 -25.62
N SER A 228 2.63 -15.50 -24.40
CA SER A 228 3.56 -15.76 -23.30
C SER A 228 2.96 -16.72 -22.27
N HIS A 229 3.83 -17.44 -21.53
CA HIS A 229 3.45 -18.26 -20.38
C HIS A 229 2.60 -17.48 -19.35
N ARG A 230 2.91 -16.19 -19.20
CA ARG A 230 2.23 -15.29 -18.29
C ARG A 230 0.77 -15.06 -18.69
N LYS A 231 0.52 -14.75 -19.96
CA LYS A 231 -0.86 -14.61 -20.47
C LYS A 231 -1.60 -15.94 -20.43
N PHE A 232 -0.91 -17.06 -20.63
CA PHE A 232 -1.54 -18.38 -20.44
C PHE A 232 -2.00 -18.61 -18.98
N GLN A 233 -1.19 -18.24 -17.98
CA GLN A 233 -1.59 -18.33 -16.57
C GLN A 233 -2.68 -17.35 -16.17
N LEU A 234 -2.61 -16.12 -16.69
CA LEU A 234 -3.67 -15.12 -16.50
C LEU A 234 -5.00 -15.64 -17.05
N TYR A 235 -5.00 -16.33 -18.19
CA TYR A 235 -6.18 -17.02 -18.71
C TYR A 235 -6.72 -18.07 -17.72
N HIS A 236 -5.87 -18.95 -17.17
CA HIS A 236 -6.33 -19.94 -16.18
C HIS A 236 -6.88 -19.31 -14.90
N ALA A 237 -6.32 -18.19 -14.46
CA ALA A 237 -6.89 -17.42 -13.37
C ALA A 237 -8.26 -16.83 -13.76
N LEU A 238 -8.38 -16.33 -14.99
CA LEU A 238 -9.58 -15.70 -15.52
C LEU A 238 -10.72 -16.70 -15.67
N HIS A 239 -10.43 -17.87 -16.26
CA HIS A 239 -11.34 -18.99 -16.39
C HIS A 239 -11.89 -19.42 -15.02
N ARG A 240 -11.01 -19.68 -14.04
CA ARG A 240 -11.42 -20.03 -12.66
C ARG A 240 -12.28 -18.95 -12.00
N ARG A 241 -11.96 -17.67 -12.23
CA ARG A 241 -12.68 -16.54 -11.62
C ARG A 241 -14.05 -16.30 -12.26
N SER A 242 -14.18 -16.56 -13.57
CA SER A 242 -15.41 -16.39 -14.34
C SER A 242 -16.52 -17.34 -13.88
N LYS A 243 -16.16 -18.53 -13.35
CA LYS A 243 -17.08 -19.62 -13.00
C LYS A 243 -17.95 -20.09 -14.16
N LEU A 244 -17.56 -19.78 -15.40
CA LEU A 244 -18.24 -20.26 -16.60
C LEU A 244 -17.81 -21.70 -16.89
N HIS A 245 -18.71 -22.48 -17.48
CA HIS A 245 -18.38 -23.79 -18.01
C HIS A 245 -17.98 -23.62 -19.48
N CYS A 246 -16.68 -23.53 -19.73
CA CYS A 246 -16.12 -23.41 -21.06
C CYS A 246 -15.42 -24.72 -21.42
N ASP A 247 -15.96 -25.43 -22.40
CA ASP A 247 -15.29 -26.60 -22.97
C ASP A 247 -14.16 -26.12 -23.87
N HIS A 248 -14.45 -25.13 -24.72
CA HIS A 248 -13.50 -24.50 -25.63
C HIS A 248 -13.65 -22.98 -25.55
N THR A 249 -12.57 -22.28 -25.22
CA THR A 249 -12.52 -20.81 -25.20
C THR A 249 -11.68 -20.27 -26.34
N VAL A 250 -12.30 -19.52 -27.26
CA VAL A 250 -11.59 -18.89 -28.39
C VAL A 250 -10.63 -17.82 -27.91
N ILE A 251 -9.42 -17.85 -28.46
CA ILE A 251 -8.32 -16.91 -28.21
C ILE A 251 -7.65 -16.48 -29.52
N ARG A 252 -6.72 -15.53 -29.43
CA ARG A 252 -5.78 -15.17 -30.50
C ARG A 252 -4.35 -15.58 -30.10
N SER A 253 -3.50 -15.91 -31.06
CA SER A 253 -2.06 -16.00 -30.84
C SER A 253 -1.30 -15.85 -32.17
N ALA A 254 -0.20 -15.10 -32.16
CA ALA A 254 0.62 -14.88 -33.35
C ALA A 254 1.29 -16.18 -33.84
N SER A 255 1.79 -17.01 -32.92
CA SER A 255 2.40 -18.33 -33.22
C SER A 255 1.36 -19.29 -33.80
N VAL A 256 0.10 -19.16 -33.38
CA VAL A 256 -1.04 -19.91 -33.90
C VAL A 256 -1.36 -19.56 -35.36
N SER A 257 -1.26 -18.30 -35.78
CA SER A 257 -1.50 -17.92 -37.18
C SER A 257 -0.47 -18.51 -38.15
N LYS A 258 0.78 -18.72 -37.69
CA LYS A 258 1.84 -19.41 -38.44
C LYS A 258 1.57 -20.91 -38.52
N LEU A 259 1.09 -21.50 -37.42
CA LEU A 259 0.76 -22.92 -37.34
C LEU A 259 -0.52 -23.29 -38.08
N GLN A 260 -1.57 -22.46 -38.06
CA GLN A 260 -2.77 -22.64 -38.89
C GLN A 260 -2.39 -22.68 -40.37
N LYS A 261 -1.50 -21.78 -40.83
CA LYS A 261 -0.96 -21.82 -42.19
C LYS A 261 -0.15 -23.09 -42.47
N ALA A 262 0.63 -23.58 -41.51
CA ALA A 262 1.39 -24.82 -41.63
C ALA A 262 0.49 -26.08 -41.66
N LEU A 263 -0.52 -26.16 -40.77
CA LEU A 263 -1.48 -27.27 -40.70
C LEU A 263 -2.43 -27.30 -41.91
N ALA A 264 -2.86 -26.14 -42.41
CA ALA A 264 -3.63 -26.04 -43.65
C ALA A 264 -2.86 -26.56 -44.87
N SER A 265 -1.52 -26.50 -44.85
CA SER A 265 -0.67 -27.05 -45.91
C SER A 265 -0.49 -28.58 -45.87
N VAL A 266 -0.74 -29.22 -44.72
CA VAL A 266 -0.56 -30.67 -44.50
C VAL A 266 -1.88 -31.43 -44.50
N THR A 267 -2.97 -30.80 -44.06
CA THR A 267 -4.30 -31.41 -43.98
C THR A 267 -5.31 -30.63 -44.84
N PRO A 268 -5.74 -31.13 -46.02
CA PRO A 268 -6.62 -30.41 -46.94
C PRO A 268 -8.11 -30.38 -46.49
N ARG A 269 -8.40 -30.72 -45.23
CA ARG A 269 -9.76 -30.80 -44.66
C ARG A 269 -9.99 -29.85 -43.48
N ILE A 270 -9.13 -28.86 -43.27
CA ILE A 270 -9.43 -27.82 -42.28
C ILE A 270 -10.55 -26.98 -42.89
N ASN A 271 -11.72 -26.99 -42.26
CA ASN A 271 -12.82 -26.11 -42.66
C ASN A 271 -12.38 -24.65 -42.45
N ASP A 272 -12.76 -23.75 -43.36
CA ASP A 272 -12.49 -22.31 -43.26
C ASP A 272 -13.08 -21.66 -41.97
N THR A 273 -13.87 -22.41 -41.21
CA THR A 273 -14.51 -21.98 -39.96
C THR A 273 -13.77 -22.41 -38.69
N SER A 274 -12.71 -23.22 -38.77
CA SER A 274 -12.00 -23.70 -37.59
C SER A 274 -11.28 -22.55 -36.87
N VAL A 275 -11.53 -22.41 -35.57
CA VAL A 275 -10.91 -21.38 -34.70
C VAL A 275 -9.97 -22.01 -33.70
N VAL A 276 -9.12 -21.19 -33.09
CA VAL A 276 -8.18 -21.68 -32.07
C VAL A 276 -8.77 -21.41 -30.70
N ALA A 277 -8.83 -22.47 -29.90
CA ALA A 277 -9.37 -22.41 -28.57
C ALA A 277 -8.45 -23.08 -27.55
N ILE A 278 -8.54 -22.62 -26.31
CA ILE A 278 -8.03 -23.35 -25.14
C ILE A 278 -9.13 -24.28 -24.67
N LEU A 279 -8.82 -25.57 -24.59
CA LEU A 279 -9.71 -26.60 -24.05
C LEU A 279 -9.78 -26.51 -22.53
N ASN A 280 -10.80 -27.11 -21.92
CA ASN A 280 -10.98 -27.15 -20.46
C ASN A 280 -9.77 -27.77 -19.71
N ASP A 281 -9.02 -28.66 -20.36
CA ASP A 281 -7.79 -29.25 -19.80
C ASP A 281 -6.54 -28.33 -19.90
N GLY A 282 -6.69 -27.14 -20.48
CA GLY A 282 -5.63 -26.15 -20.67
C GLY A 282 -4.85 -26.27 -21.97
N THR A 283 -5.06 -27.31 -22.77
CA THR A 283 -4.36 -27.44 -24.06
C THR A 283 -4.97 -26.54 -25.12
N MET A 284 -4.17 -26.12 -26.11
CA MET A 284 -4.67 -25.39 -27.28
C MET A 284 -4.96 -26.36 -28.43
N ALA A 285 -6.07 -26.15 -29.12
CA ALA A 285 -6.46 -26.94 -30.28
C ALA A 285 -7.19 -26.09 -31.33
N LEU A 286 -7.20 -26.60 -32.56
CA LEU A 286 -8.15 -26.14 -33.58
C LEU A 286 -9.49 -26.82 -33.33
N VAL A 287 -10.56 -26.04 -33.24
CA VAL A 287 -11.92 -26.50 -32.99
C VAL A 287 -12.90 -25.89 -33.97
N ASP A 288 -13.91 -26.66 -34.36
CA ASP A 288 -15.01 -26.19 -35.21
C ASP A 288 -16.18 -25.63 -34.39
N THR A 289 -16.24 -25.97 -33.10
CA THR A 289 -17.29 -25.53 -32.17
C THR A 289 -16.66 -25.02 -30.88
N PHE A 290 -17.26 -23.99 -30.30
CA PHE A 290 -16.82 -23.39 -29.04
C PHE A 290 -18.02 -22.81 -28.29
N ASN A 291 -17.88 -22.65 -26.97
CA ASN A 291 -18.92 -22.12 -26.09
C ASN A 291 -18.48 -20.90 -25.28
N CYS A 292 -17.21 -20.50 -25.41
CA CYS A 292 -16.68 -19.30 -24.79
C CYS A 292 -15.73 -18.54 -25.71
N VAL A 293 -15.60 -17.23 -25.47
CA VAL A 293 -14.62 -16.37 -26.14
C VAL A 293 -13.94 -15.51 -25.08
N ALA A 294 -12.60 -15.48 -25.10
CA ALA A 294 -11.82 -14.60 -24.24
C ALA A 294 -11.48 -13.30 -24.98
N TYR A 295 -11.67 -12.18 -24.31
CA TYR A 295 -11.39 -10.84 -24.83
C TYR A 295 -10.35 -10.12 -23.98
N GLN A 296 -9.60 -9.21 -24.62
CA GLN A 296 -8.74 -8.25 -23.96
C GLN A 296 -9.01 -6.85 -24.52
N ARG A 297 -8.93 -5.84 -23.67
CA ARG A 297 -9.11 -4.44 -24.07
C ARG A 297 -8.07 -3.58 -23.35
N GLN A 298 -7.21 -2.94 -24.13
CA GLN A 298 -6.30 -1.95 -23.58
C GLN A 298 -7.06 -0.66 -23.31
N THR A 299 -6.89 -0.10 -22.13
CA THR A 299 -7.55 1.15 -21.76
C THR A 299 -6.76 2.34 -22.30
N GLN A 300 -7.32 3.01 -23.31
CA GLN A 300 -6.79 4.27 -23.83
C GLN A 300 -7.24 5.40 -22.89
N ASN A 301 -6.37 6.38 -22.63
CA ASN A 301 -6.60 7.55 -21.77
C ASN A 301 -6.70 7.29 -20.25
N ILE A 302 -5.62 6.79 -19.65
CA ILE A 302 -5.39 6.94 -18.19
C ILE A 302 -4.86 8.35 -17.90
N THR A 303 -5.50 9.39 -18.44
CA THR A 303 -5.15 10.79 -18.13
C THR A 303 -5.77 11.24 -16.81
N GLN A 304 -6.71 10.48 -16.28
CA GLN A 304 -7.45 10.78 -15.06
C GLN A 304 -6.74 10.18 -13.83
N THR A 305 -5.75 10.91 -13.32
CA THR A 305 -5.14 10.55 -12.03
C THR A 305 -6.17 10.69 -10.90
N PRO A 306 -6.30 9.69 -10.01
CA PRO A 306 -7.17 9.81 -8.85
C PRO A 306 -6.66 10.91 -7.92
N GLN A 307 -7.56 11.64 -7.29
CA GLN A 307 -7.22 12.69 -6.31
C GLN A 307 -7.95 12.43 -4.99
N LEU A 308 -7.24 12.64 -3.89
CA LEU A 308 -7.76 12.52 -2.53
C LEU A 308 -7.75 13.91 -1.90
N SER A 309 -8.92 14.41 -1.51
CA SER A 309 -9.06 15.69 -0.81
C SER A 309 -9.80 15.46 0.51
N LEU A 310 -9.25 16.03 1.58
CA LEU A 310 -9.90 16.04 2.89
C LEU A 310 -10.41 17.43 3.20
N ASN A 311 -11.63 17.51 3.70
CA ASN A 311 -12.23 18.74 4.18
C ASN A 311 -12.82 18.54 5.57
N PHE A 312 -12.57 19.48 6.47
CA PHE A 312 -13.21 19.52 7.78
C PHE A 312 -14.29 20.61 7.76
N ASP A 313 -15.54 20.16 7.66
CA ASP A 313 -16.71 21.00 7.80
C ASP A 313 -16.86 21.39 9.28
N ARG A 314 -16.42 22.61 9.61
CA ARG A 314 -16.45 23.15 10.98
C ARG A 314 -17.88 23.34 11.50
N VAL A 315 -18.83 23.69 10.62
CA VAL A 315 -20.21 23.98 10.99
C VAL A 315 -20.91 22.69 11.43
N HIS A 316 -20.79 21.64 10.62
CA HIS A 316 -21.42 20.34 10.92
C HIS A 316 -20.52 19.41 11.73
N ARG A 317 -19.27 19.81 11.99
CA ARG A 317 -18.21 19.02 12.64
C ARG A 317 -18.04 17.66 11.99
N ARG A 318 -17.88 17.67 10.66
CA ARG A 318 -17.71 16.46 9.85
C ARG A 318 -16.37 16.49 9.12
N LEU A 319 -15.68 15.35 9.17
CA LEU A 319 -14.48 15.14 8.39
C LEU A 319 -14.87 14.37 7.12
N LEU A 320 -14.66 14.98 5.96
CA LEU A 320 -15.13 14.49 4.67
C LEU A 320 -13.93 14.15 3.79
N LEU A 321 -13.91 12.94 3.25
CA LEU A 321 -12.99 12.51 2.20
C LEU A 321 -13.69 12.58 0.85
N THR A 322 -13.15 13.38 -0.05
CA THR A 322 -13.53 13.42 -1.46
C THR A 322 -12.50 12.66 -2.28
N ILE A 323 -12.97 11.70 -3.07
CA ILE A 323 -12.17 10.93 -4.02
C ILE A 323 -12.65 11.28 -5.43
N THR A 324 -11.78 11.91 -6.22
CA THR A 324 -12.03 12.16 -7.65
C THR A 324 -11.34 11.09 -8.49
N ASN A 325 -11.98 10.63 -9.55
CA ASN A 325 -11.53 9.54 -10.43
C ASN A 325 -11.22 8.25 -9.65
N GLY A 326 -12.01 7.96 -8.61
CA GLY A 326 -11.76 6.85 -7.70
C GLY A 326 -11.74 5.47 -8.36
N ARG A 327 -12.26 5.30 -9.58
CA ARG A 327 -12.15 4.03 -10.33
C ARG A 327 -10.70 3.59 -10.55
N TYR A 328 -9.76 4.54 -10.64
CA TYR A 328 -8.33 4.29 -10.81
C TYR A 328 -7.57 4.12 -9.49
N LEU A 329 -8.26 4.00 -8.35
CA LEU A 329 -7.63 3.57 -7.10
C LEU A 329 -7.63 2.04 -6.99
N PHE A 330 -6.51 1.50 -6.54
CA PHE A 330 -6.38 0.11 -6.17
C PHE A 330 -7.36 -0.24 -5.05
N ARG A 331 -8.08 -1.34 -5.25
CA ARG A 331 -8.99 -1.92 -4.27
C ARG A 331 -8.73 -3.40 -4.17
N GLU A 332 -8.62 -3.88 -2.94
CA GLU A 332 -8.58 -5.33 -2.70
C GLU A 332 -9.99 -5.91 -2.84
N ARG A 333 -11.03 -5.18 -2.40
CA ARG A 333 -12.44 -5.62 -2.41
C ARG A 333 -13.38 -4.55 -2.93
N ARG A 334 -14.00 -4.80 -4.10
CA ARG A 334 -14.81 -3.83 -4.86
C ARG A 334 -15.87 -3.08 -4.04
N ASP A 335 -16.67 -3.79 -3.24
CA ASP A 335 -17.98 -3.26 -2.83
C ASP A 335 -17.97 -2.48 -1.51
N ARG A 336 -16.87 -2.53 -0.76
CA ARG A 336 -16.75 -1.87 0.56
C ARG A 336 -15.46 -1.08 0.72
N ASP A 337 -14.48 -1.29 -0.16
CA ASP A 337 -13.20 -0.62 -0.10
C ASP A 337 -13.24 0.68 -0.92
N PRO A 338 -13.08 1.86 -0.28
CA PRO A 338 -12.96 3.11 -1.01
C PRO A 338 -11.67 3.19 -1.85
N GLY A 339 -10.70 2.29 -1.64
CA GLY A 339 -9.38 2.33 -2.28
C GLY A 339 -8.43 3.34 -1.63
N ALA A 340 -8.79 3.84 -0.44
CA ALA A 340 -8.04 4.80 0.33
C ALA A 340 -8.06 4.44 1.82
N VAL A 341 -6.96 4.69 2.52
CA VAL A 341 -6.84 4.51 3.96
C VAL A 341 -6.51 5.86 4.59
N CYS A 342 -7.27 6.22 5.62
CA CYS A 342 -7.10 7.46 6.34
C CYS A 342 -6.44 7.23 7.69
N PHE A 343 -5.67 8.23 8.11
CA PHE A 343 -4.82 8.21 9.29
C PHE A 343 -5.02 9.46 10.12
N THR A 344 -4.69 9.36 11.40
CA THR A 344 -4.64 10.49 12.31
C THR A 344 -3.59 10.29 13.39
N ASP A 345 -3.07 11.39 13.91
CA ASP A 345 -2.28 11.47 15.14
C ASP A 345 -3.13 12.01 16.32
N ALA A 346 -4.46 12.08 16.16
CA ALA A 346 -5.35 12.50 17.23
C ALA A 346 -5.31 11.51 18.42
N ASP A 347 -5.54 12.04 19.62
CA ASP A 347 -5.72 11.33 20.89
C ASP A 347 -4.43 10.91 21.65
N THR A 348 -4.03 9.64 21.64
CA THR A 348 -2.82 9.17 22.36
C THR A 348 -1.88 8.36 21.49
N ASP A 349 -2.26 8.17 20.23
CA ASP A 349 -1.52 7.37 19.26
C ASP A 349 -0.71 8.30 18.35
N LEU A 350 0.57 8.00 18.14
CA LEU A 350 1.38 8.70 17.12
C LEU A 350 0.82 8.45 15.70
N LEU A 351 0.08 7.36 15.51
CA LEU A 351 -0.62 7.05 14.28
C LEU A 351 -1.75 6.07 14.51
N LYS A 352 -2.94 6.40 14.01
CA LYS A 352 -4.12 5.54 14.08
C LYS A 352 -4.86 5.54 12.74
N LYS A 353 -5.37 4.37 12.35
CA LYS A 353 -6.27 4.25 11.20
C LYS A 353 -7.63 4.86 11.54
N VAL A 354 -8.09 5.76 10.68
CA VAL A 354 -9.38 6.44 10.78
C VAL A 354 -10.44 5.59 10.08
N LYS A 355 -11.53 5.30 10.77
CA LYS A 355 -12.64 4.54 10.19
C LYS A 355 -13.45 5.41 9.24
N ILE A 356 -13.62 4.94 8.01
CA ILE A 356 -14.56 5.48 7.04
C ILE A 356 -15.96 5.00 7.44
N GLN A 357 -16.86 5.90 7.81
CA GLN A 357 -18.16 5.56 8.39
C GLN A 357 -19.17 5.13 7.32
N ARG A 358 -19.37 6.00 6.34
CA ARG A 358 -20.35 5.80 5.26
C ARG A 358 -19.97 6.61 4.04
N LYS A 359 -20.46 6.15 2.89
CA LYS A 359 -20.45 6.90 1.63
C LYS A 359 -21.65 7.86 1.64
N LEU A 360 -21.38 9.15 1.46
CA LEU A 360 -22.39 10.20 1.34
C LEU A 360 -22.79 10.41 -0.13
N TRP A 361 -21.84 10.27 -1.05
CA TRP A 361 -22.06 10.47 -2.48
C TRP A 361 -21.33 9.44 -3.37
N PRO A 362 -21.99 8.93 -4.44
CA PRO A 362 -23.44 8.94 -4.66
C PRO A 362 -24.21 8.33 -3.47
N PRO A 363 -25.50 8.66 -3.33
CA PRO A 363 -26.38 7.97 -2.40
C PRO A 363 -26.43 6.47 -2.68
N PRO A 364 -26.67 5.63 -1.67
CA PRO A 364 -26.87 4.19 -1.87
C PRO A 364 -28.00 3.94 -2.87
N GLY A 365 -27.78 3.04 -3.83
CA GLY A 365 -28.80 2.66 -4.83
C GLY A 365 -28.72 3.42 -6.16
N VAL A 366 -27.96 4.50 -6.25
CA VAL A 366 -27.68 5.19 -7.52
C VAL A 366 -26.41 4.58 -8.14
N ARG A 367 -26.52 4.01 -9.35
CA ARG A 367 -25.35 3.59 -10.12
C ARG A 367 -24.65 4.85 -10.62
N ASN A 368 -23.37 5.00 -10.27
CA ASN A 368 -22.52 6.02 -10.87
C ASN A 368 -22.63 5.95 -12.39
N SER A 369 -22.99 7.07 -13.02
CA SER A 369 -22.63 7.25 -14.43
C SER A 369 -21.09 7.19 -14.53
N PRO A 370 -20.51 6.62 -15.60
CA PRO A 370 -19.07 6.77 -15.88
C PRO A 370 -18.62 8.25 -15.95
N GLU A 371 -19.57 9.19 -16.03
CA GLU A 371 -19.39 10.64 -16.01
C GLU A 371 -19.37 11.29 -14.62
N GLU A 372 -19.60 10.53 -13.52
CA GLU A 372 -19.55 11.05 -12.15
C GLU A 372 -18.23 10.65 -11.46
N PRO A 373 -17.16 11.47 -11.55
CA PRO A 373 -15.83 11.09 -11.07
C PRO A 373 -15.69 11.14 -9.55
N GLN A 374 -16.67 11.67 -8.82
CA GLN A 374 -16.51 12.05 -7.43
C GLN A 374 -17.25 11.11 -6.47
N GLN A 375 -16.57 10.69 -5.42
CA GLN A 375 -17.13 9.92 -4.31
C GLN A 375 -16.83 10.66 -3.00
N ILE A 376 -17.83 10.82 -2.15
CA ILE A 376 -17.67 11.54 -0.87
C ILE A 376 -17.96 10.57 0.27
N TYR A 377 -17.07 10.55 1.25
CA TYR A 377 -17.14 9.68 2.42
C TYR A 377 -17.04 10.49 3.71
N GLU A 378 -17.78 10.08 4.73
CA GLU A 378 -17.67 10.63 6.08
C GLU A 378 -16.69 9.80 6.91
N LEU A 379 -15.77 10.46 7.59
CA LEU A 379 -14.75 9.85 8.44
C LEU A 379 -15.10 9.98 9.92
N LYS A 380 -14.78 8.94 10.72
CA LYS A 380 -14.93 8.97 12.17
C LYS A 380 -13.73 9.67 12.82
N MET A 381 -13.89 10.96 13.12
CA MET A 381 -12.93 11.71 13.94
C MET A 381 -12.67 10.99 15.28
N GLN A 382 -11.44 11.09 15.74
CA GLN A 382 -10.91 10.48 16.95
C GLN A 382 -10.60 11.55 18.00
N GLY A 383 -10.83 11.21 19.27
CA GLY A 383 -10.60 12.13 20.38
C GLY A 383 -11.55 13.33 20.41
N ASP A 384 -11.43 14.11 21.47
CA ASP A 384 -12.13 15.39 21.62
C ASP A 384 -11.24 16.58 21.23
N PHE A 385 -9.92 16.38 21.13
CA PHE A 385 -8.91 17.39 20.83
C PHE A 385 -8.52 17.37 19.34
N PRO A 386 -7.97 18.47 18.80
CA PRO A 386 -7.32 18.51 17.50
C PRO A 386 -6.33 17.38 17.26
N GLY A 387 -6.46 16.77 16.09
CA GLY A 387 -5.39 16.01 15.48
C GLY A 387 -5.29 16.32 14.00
N GLN A 388 -4.16 15.97 13.41
CA GLN A 388 -3.95 15.96 11.98
C GLN A 388 -4.60 14.71 11.39
N TYR A 389 -5.23 14.87 10.23
CA TYR A 389 -5.87 13.81 9.47
C TYR A 389 -5.36 13.87 8.04
N TRP A 390 -5.07 12.71 7.46
CA TRP A 390 -4.72 12.57 6.05
C TRP A 390 -5.18 11.22 5.52
N CYS A 391 -5.34 11.09 4.22
CA CYS A 391 -5.63 9.83 3.56
C CYS A 391 -4.59 9.55 2.48
N GLU A 392 -4.30 8.27 2.30
CA GLU A 392 -3.45 7.79 1.22
C GLU A 392 -4.28 6.86 0.32
N GLY A 393 -3.81 6.59 -0.90
CA GLY A 393 -4.35 5.57 -1.82
C GLY A 393 -3.28 5.15 -2.83
N HIS A 394 -3.47 4.04 -3.57
CA HIS A 394 -2.59 3.70 -4.69
C HIS A 394 -3.32 3.86 -6.01
N ALA A 395 -2.78 4.66 -6.91
CA ALA A 395 -3.28 4.80 -8.27
C ALA A 395 -2.91 3.57 -9.11
N VAL A 396 -3.79 3.18 -10.02
CA VAL A 396 -3.57 2.15 -11.02
C VAL A 396 -3.66 2.82 -12.39
N PRO A 397 -2.68 2.57 -13.28
CA PRO A 397 -1.61 1.59 -13.19
C PRO A 397 -0.43 2.06 -12.31
N ASN A 398 0.50 1.15 -12.06
CA ASN A 398 1.81 1.36 -11.42
C ASN A 398 1.82 1.56 -9.89
N PHE A 399 0.67 1.45 -9.22
CA PHE A 399 0.57 1.59 -7.77
C PHE A 399 1.23 2.86 -7.22
N THR A 400 1.06 3.99 -7.92
CA THR A 400 1.65 5.25 -7.47
C THR A 400 0.92 5.72 -6.21
N LEU A 401 1.68 6.07 -5.16
CA LEU A 401 1.11 6.51 -3.90
C LEU A 401 0.49 7.91 -4.04
N MET A 402 -0.83 7.99 -3.84
CA MET A 402 -1.60 9.22 -3.76
C MET A 402 -1.76 9.61 -2.28
N LYS A 403 -1.70 10.92 -1.99
CA LYS A 403 -1.89 11.45 -0.64
C LYS A 403 -2.81 12.67 -0.69
N SER A 404 -3.68 12.80 0.30
CA SER A 404 -4.34 14.07 0.59
C SER A 404 -3.39 15.00 1.33
N GLU A 405 -3.73 16.29 1.34
CA GLU A 405 -3.17 17.21 2.33
C GLU A 405 -3.52 16.76 3.75
N LYS A 406 -2.67 17.14 4.70
CA LYS A 406 -2.93 16.98 6.13
C LYS A 406 -3.80 18.13 6.60
N ILE A 407 -4.90 17.82 7.28
CA ILE A 407 -5.80 18.83 7.85
C ILE A 407 -5.98 18.62 9.34
N VAL A 408 -6.15 19.71 10.09
CA VAL A 408 -6.45 19.65 11.52
C VAL A 408 -7.96 19.61 11.71
N ALA A 409 -8.45 18.62 12.46
CA ALA A 409 -9.87 18.47 12.77
C ALA A 409 -10.07 18.14 14.26
N GLN A 410 -11.19 18.59 14.82
CA GLN A 410 -11.57 18.34 16.21
C GLN A 410 -13.06 18.06 16.33
N LYS A 411 -13.45 17.23 17.31
CA LYS A 411 -14.85 16.85 17.50
C LYS A 411 -15.66 17.85 18.33
N LYS A 412 -15.00 18.53 19.27
CA LYS A 412 -15.62 19.52 20.15
C LYS A 412 -14.93 20.86 19.94
N ASP A 413 -15.69 21.94 20.01
CA ASP A 413 -15.09 23.24 20.21
C ASP A 413 -14.47 23.22 21.60
N ALA A 414 -13.18 23.46 21.58
CA ALA A 414 -12.36 23.45 22.75
C ALA A 414 -12.53 24.85 23.37
N ASP A 415 -13.09 24.95 24.58
CA ASP A 415 -12.86 26.11 25.48
C ASP A 415 -11.38 26.12 25.97
N VAL A 416 -10.48 25.63 25.12
CA VAL A 416 -9.06 25.45 25.40
C VAL A 416 -8.25 26.01 24.24
N HIS A 417 -7.22 26.78 24.57
CA HIS A 417 -6.16 27.10 23.64
C HIS A 417 -5.16 25.94 23.57
N ILE A 418 -4.68 25.66 22.36
CA ILE A 418 -3.73 24.57 22.13
C ILE A 418 -2.40 25.16 21.67
N TYR A 419 -1.36 24.80 22.41
CA TYR A 419 0.01 25.20 22.15
C TYR A 419 0.81 24.00 21.65
N ALA A 420 1.69 24.22 20.69
CA ALA A 420 2.72 23.26 20.32
C ALA A 420 4.00 23.60 21.10
N VAL A 421 4.47 22.66 21.91
CA VAL A 421 5.63 22.84 22.79
C VAL A 421 6.63 21.74 22.52
N GLN A 422 7.88 22.11 22.28
CA GLN A 422 8.98 21.16 22.21
C GLN A 422 9.61 21.02 23.59
N ILE A 423 9.66 19.80 24.12
CA ILE A 423 10.28 19.52 25.42
C ILE A 423 11.41 18.53 25.24
N ARG A 424 12.54 18.84 25.89
CA ARG A 424 13.67 17.94 26.02
C ARG A 424 13.69 17.39 27.44
N MET A 425 13.64 16.08 27.58
CA MET A 425 13.56 15.37 28.85
C MET A 425 14.59 14.26 28.94
N ARG A 426 15.00 13.90 30.15
CA ARG A 426 15.85 12.73 30.39
C ARG A 426 14.98 11.47 30.35
N THR A 427 15.41 10.45 29.62
CA THR A 427 14.71 9.16 29.57
C THR A 427 15.12 8.27 30.74
N LEU A 428 14.17 7.48 31.22
CA LEU A 428 14.48 6.38 32.14
C LEU A 428 15.05 5.19 31.34
N GLU A 429 15.88 4.37 31.98
CA GLU A 429 16.65 3.25 31.40
C GLU A 429 15.77 2.10 30.86
N ARG A 430 14.96 2.35 29.83
CA ARG A 430 14.19 1.31 29.15
C ARG A 430 14.35 1.42 27.64
N ASP A 431 14.59 0.27 27.01
CA ASP A 431 14.72 0.13 25.55
C ASP A 431 13.38 0.38 24.81
N ASP A 432 12.26 0.39 25.54
CA ASP A 432 10.89 0.52 25.02
C ASP A 432 10.32 1.94 25.03
N PHE A 433 11.16 2.98 25.12
CA PHE A 433 10.70 4.36 25.33
C PHE A 433 9.86 4.94 24.15
N LEU A 434 9.91 4.32 22.97
CA LEU A 434 9.07 4.70 21.82
C LEU A 434 7.69 4.02 21.83
N GLN A 435 7.45 3.09 22.75
CA GLN A 435 6.14 2.46 22.88
C GLN A 435 5.10 3.49 23.32
N LYS A 436 3.89 3.34 22.76
CA LYS A 436 2.74 4.20 23.03
C LYS A 436 2.45 4.35 24.53
N SER A 437 2.49 3.24 25.26
CA SER A 437 2.22 3.19 26.71
C SER A 437 3.23 4.03 27.48
N TYR A 438 4.51 3.96 27.11
CA TYR A 438 5.58 4.73 27.74
C TYR A 438 5.44 6.22 27.47
N LEU A 439 5.31 6.64 26.21
CA LEU A 439 5.16 8.06 25.86
C LEU A 439 3.95 8.70 26.55
N LYS A 440 2.86 7.94 26.69
CA LYS A 440 1.68 8.37 27.45
C LYS A 440 1.98 8.52 28.93
N GLN A 441 2.61 7.53 29.57
CA GLN A 441 3.00 7.59 30.98
C GLN A 441 3.99 8.73 31.26
N LEU A 442 4.93 8.93 30.34
CA LEU A 442 5.94 9.99 30.42
C LEU A 442 5.29 11.37 30.45
N VAL A 443 4.31 11.62 29.57
CA VAL A 443 3.58 12.90 29.55
C VAL A 443 2.67 13.08 30.75
N LEU A 444 1.99 12.02 31.21
CA LEU A 444 1.18 12.08 32.43
C LEU A 444 2.04 12.40 33.65
N GLY A 445 3.15 11.68 33.83
CA GLY A 445 4.10 11.91 34.91
C GLY A 445 4.76 13.29 34.83
N TYR A 446 4.94 13.85 33.63
CA TYR A 446 5.43 15.21 33.48
C TYR A 446 4.41 16.26 33.96
N GLY A 447 3.11 16.03 33.74
CA GLY A 447 2.05 16.86 34.32
C GLY A 447 2.10 16.85 35.86
N ASP A 448 2.19 15.65 36.44
CA ASP A 448 2.30 15.48 37.90
C ASP A 448 3.60 16.09 38.46
N TYR A 449 4.69 16.06 37.69
CA TYR A 449 5.95 16.70 38.04
C TYR A 449 5.82 18.23 38.05
N LEU A 450 5.15 18.83 37.06
CA LEU A 450 4.94 20.27 37.01
C LEU A 450 4.09 20.78 38.19
N ASP A 451 3.16 19.97 38.71
CA ASP A 451 2.32 20.32 39.86
C ASP A 451 3.12 20.50 41.18
N GLN A 452 4.37 20.01 41.22
CA GLN A 452 5.26 20.15 42.37
C GLN A 452 5.91 21.54 42.48
N PHE A 453 5.83 22.36 41.43
CA PHE A 453 6.43 23.69 41.39
C PHE A 453 5.37 24.77 41.61
N GLU A 454 5.47 25.51 42.72
CA GLU A 454 4.49 26.55 43.06
C GLU A 454 4.32 27.60 41.97
N ASP A 455 5.42 28.01 41.33
CA ASP A 455 5.43 29.02 40.26
C ASP A 455 4.62 28.63 39.02
N VAL A 456 4.45 27.32 38.78
CA VAL A 456 3.78 26.77 37.59
C VAL A 456 2.43 26.17 37.93
N LYS A 457 2.10 26.01 39.21
CA LYS A 457 0.89 25.35 39.70
C LYS A 457 -0.40 26.00 39.18
N ALA A 458 -0.43 27.33 39.08
CA ALA A 458 -1.55 28.05 38.49
C ALA A 458 -1.75 27.68 37.01
N VAL A 459 -0.67 27.53 36.25
CA VAL A 459 -0.71 27.11 34.84
C VAL A 459 -1.11 25.64 34.74
N VAL A 460 -0.59 24.78 35.61
CA VAL A 460 -0.94 23.35 35.68
C VAL A 460 -2.42 23.16 35.96
N GLY A 461 -3.02 23.96 36.84
CA GLY A 461 -4.48 23.96 37.08
C GLY A 461 -5.32 24.29 35.83
N LEU A 462 -4.75 25.04 34.87
CA LEU A 462 -5.36 25.33 33.57
C LEU A 462 -5.08 24.25 32.52
N LEU A 463 -4.07 23.41 32.71
CA LEU A 463 -3.75 22.30 31.80
C LEU A 463 -4.89 21.28 31.82
N LYS A 464 -5.58 21.15 30.69
CA LYS A 464 -6.54 20.07 30.48
C LYS A 464 -5.87 18.78 30.08
N ARG A 465 -4.86 18.88 29.20
CA ARG A 465 -4.24 17.72 28.59
C ARG A 465 -2.92 18.06 27.94
N MET A 466 -2.00 17.11 27.98
CA MET A 466 -0.77 17.10 27.17
C MET A 466 -0.76 15.83 26.30
N GLN A 467 -0.24 15.93 25.08
CA GLN A 467 -0.20 14.82 24.13
C GLN A 467 1.11 14.85 23.33
N VAL A 468 1.80 13.71 23.22
CA VAL A 468 2.92 13.55 22.28
C VAL A 468 2.39 13.49 20.86
N MET A 469 2.87 14.40 20.02
CA MET A 469 2.59 14.42 18.59
C MET A 469 3.70 13.77 17.79
N ARG A 470 4.97 14.02 18.18
CA ARG A 470 6.13 13.50 17.48
C ARG A 470 7.32 13.36 18.43
N VAL A 471 8.15 12.35 18.16
CA VAL A 471 9.50 12.25 18.71
C VAL A 471 10.45 12.88 17.70
N GLU A 472 11.13 13.95 18.10
CA GLU A 472 12.07 14.70 17.26
C GLU A 472 13.45 14.05 17.25
N GLU A 473 13.93 13.67 18.43
CA GLU A 473 15.32 13.27 18.63
C GLU A 473 15.44 12.31 19.82
N VAL A 474 16.31 11.32 19.67
CA VAL A 474 16.74 10.42 20.75
C VAL A 474 18.27 10.44 20.81
N ASP A 475 18.81 10.92 21.92
CA ASP A 475 20.24 10.86 22.24
C ASP A 475 20.43 9.77 23.30
N GLU A 476 20.71 8.54 22.84
CA GLU A 476 20.92 7.38 23.72
C GLU A 476 22.12 7.59 24.65
N GLY A 477 23.19 8.21 24.15
CA GLY A 477 24.42 8.45 24.91
C GLY A 477 24.20 9.36 26.11
N ARG A 478 23.33 10.37 25.98
CA ARG A 478 22.96 11.27 27.07
C ARG A 478 21.64 10.90 27.75
N LYS A 479 20.98 9.81 27.33
CA LYS A 479 19.63 9.42 27.76
C LYS A 479 18.65 10.60 27.67
N ARG A 480 18.61 11.25 26.50
CA ARG A 480 17.72 12.41 26.26
C ARG A 480 16.74 12.11 25.15
N LEU A 481 15.51 12.59 25.35
CA LEU A 481 14.42 12.53 24.38
C LEU A 481 13.90 13.94 24.15
N THR A 482 13.79 14.32 22.88
CA THR A 482 13.13 15.54 22.47
C THR A 482 11.79 15.20 21.83
N VAL A 483 10.68 15.70 22.39
CA VAL A 483 9.32 15.47 21.89
C VAL A 483 8.63 16.77 21.55
N LEU A 484 7.81 16.73 20.50
CA LEU A 484 6.81 17.75 20.22
C LEU A 484 5.50 17.35 20.89
N LEU A 485 4.99 18.24 21.73
CA LEU A 485 3.77 18.07 22.50
C LEU A 485 2.70 19.07 22.04
N HIS A 486 1.46 18.62 21.99
CA HIS A 486 0.32 19.53 22.04
C HIS A 486 -0.16 19.65 23.48
N VAL A 487 -0.31 20.89 23.94
CA VAL A 487 -0.73 21.24 25.30
C VAL A 487 -2.02 22.03 25.21
N ALA A 488 -3.09 21.47 25.77
CA ALA A 488 -4.41 22.09 25.82
C ALA A 488 -4.64 22.78 27.17
N VAL A 489 -4.92 24.08 27.14
CA VAL A 489 -5.05 24.96 28.31
C VAL A 489 -6.44 25.59 28.31
N LYS A 490 -7.18 25.57 29.42
CA LYS A 490 -8.49 26.27 29.54
C LYS A 490 -8.37 27.74 29.19
N ASN A 491 -9.35 28.27 28.47
CA ASN A 491 -9.54 29.72 28.33
C ASN A 491 -9.99 30.27 29.69
N SER A 492 -9.16 31.12 30.31
CA SER A 492 -9.47 31.74 31.60
C SER A 492 -10.41 32.95 31.49
N GLU A 493 -10.78 33.38 30.28
CA GLU A 493 -11.57 34.61 30.06
C GLU A 493 -13.01 34.53 30.58
N ARG A 494 -13.58 33.33 30.80
CA ARG A 494 -14.97 33.17 31.28
C ARG A 494 -15.15 33.17 32.81
N GLU A 495 -14.10 33.22 33.60
CA GLU A 495 -14.19 33.22 35.07
C GLU A 495 -13.82 34.58 35.72
N LEU A 496 -13.50 35.60 34.93
CA LEU A 496 -13.15 36.95 35.43
C LEU A 496 -14.31 37.97 35.33
N GLU A 497 -15.42 37.66 34.66
CA GLU A 497 -16.56 38.59 34.50
C GLU A 497 -17.54 38.58 35.69
N ASP A 498 -17.44 37.64 36.64
CA ASP A 498 -18.30 37.60 37.83
C ASP A 498 -17.71 38.32 39.05
N SER A 499 -16.55 38.99 38.93
CA SER A 499 -15.94 39.70 40.05
C SER A 499 -15.18 40.97 39.67
N SER A 500 -15.78 41.89 38.92
CA SER A 500 -15.42 43.31 39.00
C SER A 500 -16.40 44.14 38.20
N GLY A 501 -17.15 44.99 38.91
CA GLY A 501 -17.68 46.21 38.31
C GLY A 501 -16.56 47.23 38.12
N GLU A 502 -16.84 48.16 37.21
CA GLU A 502 -16.14 49.41 36.90
C GLU A 502 -15.04 49.37 35.83
N GLU A 503 -15.40 50.03 34.72
CA GLU A 503 -14.67 50.95 33.84
C GLU A 503 -13.40 50.51 33.06
N GLU A 504 -13.57 50.62 31.73
CA GLU A 504 -12.64 51.20 30.73
C GLU A 504 -11.18 50.72 30.69
N GLU A 505 -10.79 50.02 29.62
CA GLU A 505 -10.03 50.60 28.50
C GLU A 505 -9.56 49.51 27.52
N ASP A 506 -9.57 49.92 26.26
CA ASP A 506 -9.14 49.22 25.06
C ASP A 506 -7.64 48.85 25.14
N LEU A 507 -7.33 47.55 25.24
CA LEU A 507 -5.98 47.03 25.01
C LEU A 507 -6.02 45.78 24.13
N THR A 508 -5.90 46.03 22.84
CA THR A 508 -5.35 45.13 21.82
C THR A 508 -3.95 44.67 22.23
N GLY A 509 -3.87 43.71 23.15
CA GLY A 509 -2.62 43.18 23.67
C GLY A 509 -2.73 41.68 23.86
N GLY A 510 -2.62 40.91 22.77
CA GLY A 510 -2.46 39.47 22.85
C GLY A 510 -1.26 39.12 23.74
N LYS A 511 -1.52 38.72 25.00
CA LYS A 511 -0.50 38.23 25.92
C LYS A 511 0.10 36.95 25.32
N LYS A 512 1.27 37.09 24.72
CA LYS A 512 2.14 35.95 24.39
C LYS A 512 2.63 35.34 25.70
N ILE A 513 2.09 34.18 26.06
CA ILE A 513 2.64 33.36 27.14
C ILE A 513 3.90 32.70 26.60
N TYR A 514 5.06 33.26 26.94
CA TYR A 514 6.35 32.64 26.67
C TYR A 514 6.66 31.65 27.79
N LEU A 515 6.44 30.36 27.53
CA LEU A 515 6.94 29.29 28.39
C LEU A 515 8.43 29.06 28.05
N PHE A 516 9.31 29.83 28.68
CA PHE A 516 10.74 29.53 28.68
C PHE A 516 11.04 28.53 29.80
N PHE A 517 11.24 27.26 29.44
CA PHE A 517 11.79 26.27 30.37
C PHE A 517 13.28 26.11 30.10
N SER A 518 14.09 26.81 30.90
CA SER A 518 15.50 26.48 31.08
C SER A 518 15.59 25.42 32.17
N VAL A 519 15.84 24.17 31.80
CA VAL A 519 16.21 23.12 32.75
C VAL A 519 17.63 22.65 32.41
N ILE A 520 18.52 22.78 33.40
CA ILE A 520 19.96 22.48 33.35
C ILE A 520 20.22 20.98 33.09
#